data_AF-A0AA92I397-F1
#
_entry.id   AF-A0AA92I397-F1
#
_cell.length_a   1.000
_cell.length_b   1.000
_cell.length_c   1.000
_cell.angle_alpha   90.00
_cell.angle_beta   90.00
_cell.angle_gamma   90.00
#
_symmetry.space_group_name_H-M   'P 1'
#
loop_
_entity.id
_entity.type
_entity.pdbx_description
1 polymer ?
#
loop_
_entity_poly.entity_id
_entity_poly.type
_entity_poly.pdbx_seq_one_letter_code
_entity_poly.pdbx_strand_id
1 'polypeptide(L)'
;MSHIDLMELCARRKIGMPDTWQAFRWQRKGDYIIVTGAVVTETFKRGPRKGHPKWSARDAETEMPVTVHDNEFRAFQLAWEAETGLCHRCQGTGKVIKSWSVTDGTTYRECDVCSGTGKPKASQETA
;
A
#
# COMPACT_ATOMS: atom_id res chain seq x y z
N MET A 1 -10.75 7.49 3.35
CA MET A 1 -9.82 6.95 2.33
C MET A 1 -9.43 5.56 2.77
N SER A 2 -9.54 4.54 1.91
CA SER A 2 -8.99 3.23 2.24
C SER A 2 -7.47 3.34 2.32
N HIS A 3 -6.87 2.70 3.30
CA HIS A 3 -5.42 2.59 3.40
C HIS A 3 -4.89 1.95 2.10
N ILE A 4 -4.02 2.65 1.38
CA ILE A 4 -3.39 2.16 0.15
C ILE A 4 -2.20 1.31 0.56
N ASP A 5 -2.00 0.15 -0.06
CA ASP A 5 -0.71 -0.54 0.08
C ASP A 5 0.31 0.14 -0.85
N LEU A 6 1.25 0.89 -0.27
CA LEU A 6 2.28 1.57 -1.04
C LEU A 6 3.23 0.60 -1.76
N MET A 7 3.43 -0.61 -1.23
CA MET A 7 4.25 -1.64 -1.88
C MET A 7 3.55 -2.15 -3.14
N GLU A 8 2.25 -2.42 -3.06
CA GLU A 8 1.44 -2.75 -4.23
C GLU A 8 1.46 -1.62 -5.25
N LEU A 9 1.25 -0.37 -4.82
CA LEU A 9 1.28 0.79 -5.69
C LEU A 9 2.64 0.97 -6.39
N CYS A 10 3.74 0.75 -5.67
CA CYS A 10 5.10 0.80 -6.20
C CYS A 10 5.29 -0.28 -7.28
N ALA A 11 4.97 -1.54 -6.96
CA ALA A 11 5.06 -2.65 -7.90
C ALA A 11 4.23 -2.37 -9.16
N ARG A 12 2.98 -1.95 -8.99
CA ARG A 12 2.05 -1.65 -10.08
C ARG A 12 2.52 -0.52 -10.99
N ARG A 13 2.99 0.59 -10.42
CA ARG A 13 3.55 1.72 -11.19
C ARG A 13 4.83 1.32 -11.93
N LYS A 14 5.69 0.50 -11.31
CA LYS A 14 6.93 0.00 -11.92
C LYS A 14 6.69 -0.74 -13.23
N ILE A 15 5.64 -1.56 -13.30
CA ILE A 15 5.30 -2.36 -14.48
C ILE A 15 4.19 -1.75 -15.35
N GLY A 16 3.74 -0.53 -15.04
CA GLY A 16 2.71 0.16 -15.82
C GLY A 16 1.33 -0.51 -15.80
N MET A 17 1.00 -1.25 -14.73
CA MET A 17 -0.27 -1.98 -14.64
C MET A 17 -1.44 -1.09 -14.19
N PRO A 18 -2.68 -1.41 -14.64
CA PRO A 18 -3.87 -0.63 -14.29
C PRO A 18 -4.22 -0.74 -12.81
N ASP A 19 -5.04 0.18 -12.30
CA ASP A 19 -5.53 0.20 -10.90
C ASP A 19 -6.28 -1.08 -10.48
N THR A 20 -6.75 -1.88 -11.44
CA THR A 20 -7.40 -3.18 -11.21
C THR A 20 -6.40 -4.31 -10.95
N TRP A 21 -5.10 -4.08 -11.12
CA TRP A 21 -4.05 -5.01 -10.71
C TRP A 21 -3.88 -4.95 -9.20
N GLN A 22 -4.02 -6.09 -8.54
CA GLN A 22 -3.95 -6.21 -7.08
C GLN A 22 -2.93 -7.29 -6.70
N ALA A 23 -2.16 -7.03 -5.66
CA ALA A 23 -1.21 -7.98 -5.13
C ALA A 23 -1.93 -8.99 -4.21
N PHE A 24 -1.46 -10.24 -4.24
CA PHE A 24 -1.98 -11.31 -3.38
C PHE A 24 -0.89 -12.14 -2.72
N ARG A 25 0.39 -11.92 -3.06
CA ARG A 25 1.52 -12.64 -2.45
C ARG A 25 2.75 -11.73 -2.36
N TRP A 26 3.37 -11.71 -1.18
CA TRP A 26 4.60 -10.98 -0.90
C TRP A 26 5.65 -11.95 -0.38
N GLN A 27 6.85 -11.91 -0.95
CA GLN A 27 7.97 -12.75 -0.53
C GLN A 27 9.21 -11.89 -0.32
N ARG A 28 9.71 -11.84 0.91
CA ARG A 28 10.96 -11.16 1.23
C ARG A 28 12.15 -12.05 0.87
N LYS A 29 13.13 -11.49 0.15
CA LYS A 29 14.39 -12.15 -0.20
C LYS A 29 15.52 -11.14 -0.01
N GLY A 30 16.23 -11.25 1.11
CA GLY A 30 17.33 -10.32 1.42
C GLY A 30 16.90 -8.85 1.43
N ASP A 31 17.40 -8.08 0.48
CA ASP A 31 17.22 -6.65 0.27
C ASP A 31 16.06 -6.28 -0.69
N TYR A 32 15.31 -7.27 -1.18
CA TYR A 32 14.16 -7.05 -2.05
C TYR A 32 12.92 -7.84 -1.64
N ILE A 33 11.77 -7.41 -2.15
CA ILE A 33 10.48 -8.09 -2.02
C ILE A 33 9.98 -8.44 -3.42
N ILE A 34 9.52 -9.68 -3.58
CA ILE A 34 8.74 -10.10 -4.75
C ILE A 34 7.27 -9.91 -4.42
N VAL A 35 6.59 -9.06 -5.19
CA VAL A 35 5.15 -8.80 -5.11
C VAL A 35 4.50 -9.51 -6.29
N THR A 36 3.68 -10.52 -6.04
CA THR A 36 2.88 -11.18 -7.08
C THR A 36 1.45 -10.66 -7.03
N GLY A 37 0.94 -10.30 -8.20
CA GLY A 37 -0.43 -9.83 -8.35
C GLY A 37 -0.98 -10.15 -9.74
N ALA A 38 -2.25 -9.85 -9.94
CA ALA A 38 -2.96 -10.02 -11.20
C ALA A 38 -4.07 -8.98 -11.32
N VAL A 39 -4.54 -8.74 -12.55
CA VAL A 39 -5.71 -7.92 -12.81
C VAL A 39 -6.98 -8.67 -12.38
N VAL A 40 -7.78 -8.02 -11.53
CA VAL A 40 -9.10 -8.52 -11.10
C VAL A 40 -10.16 -7.49 -11.48
N THR A 41 -10.95 -7.82 -12.51
CA THR A 41 -12.00 -6.93 -13.03
C THR A 41 -13.35 -7.16 -12.34
N GLU A 42 -13.58 -8.35 -11.81
CA GLU A 42 -14.83 -8.70 -11.16
C GLU A 42 -14.77 -8.55 -9.64
N THR A 43 -15.87 -8.07 -9.07
CA THR A 43 -16.12 -8.10 -7.63
C THR A 43 -17.35 -8.95 -7.32
N PHE A 44 -17.44 -9.46 -6.10
CA PHE A 44 -18.66 -10.13 -5.65
C PHE A 44 -19.84 -9.14 -5.66
N LYS A 45 -20.90 -9.48 -6.39
CA LYS A 45 -22.08 -8.60 -6.54
C LYS A 45 -23.07 -8.71 -5.37
N ARG A 46 -23.02 -9.81 -4.61
CA ARG A 46 -23.97 -10.16 -3.53
C ARG A 46 -23.26 -10.89 -2.39
N GLY A 47 -23.95 -10.98 -1.24
CA GLY A 47 -23.47 -11.71 -0.06
C GLY A 47 -22.51 -10.91 0.83
N PRO A 48 -21.98 -11.53 1.91
CA PRO A 48 -21.14 -10.85 2.90
C PRO A 48 -19.85 -10.25 2.33
N ARG A 49 -19.38 -10.75 1.18
CA ARG A 49 -18.17 -10.30 0.49
C ARG A 49 -18.44 -9.29 -0.63
N LYS A 50 -19.64 -8.71 -0.71
CA LYS A 50 -20.00 -7.77 -1.76
C LYS A 50 -18.97 -6.64 -1.87
N GLY A 51 -18.53 -6.35 -3.10
CA GLY A 51 -17.51 -5.33 -3.39
C GLY A 51 -16.07 -5.81 -3.26
N HIS A 52 -15.81 -6.98 -2.67
CA HIS A 52 -14.47 -7.54 -2.63
C HIS A 52 -14.06 -8.16 -3.99
N PRO A 53 -12.76 -8.18 -4.31
CA PRO A 53 -12.23 -8.81 -5.52
C PRO A 53 -12.59 -10.29 -5.60
N LYS A 54 -13.03 -10.73 -6.79
CA LYS A 54 -13.32 -12.13 -7.08
C LYS A 54 -12.11 -12.77 -7.76
N TRP A 55 -11.15 -13.23 -6.96
CA TRP A 55 -9.87 -13.81 -7.42
C TRP A 55 -9.97 -15.05 -8.33
N SER A 56 -11.11 -15.74 -8.33
CA SER A 56 -11.38 -16.83 -9.27
C SER A 56 -11.65 -16.34 -10.70
N ALA A 57 -11.94 -15.05 -10.88
CA ALA A 57 -12.18 -14.38 -12.16
C ALA A 57 -11.04 -13.40 -12.51
N ARG A 58 -9.85 -13.63 -11.96
CA ARG A 58 -8.65 -12.86 -12.32
C ARG A 58 -8.20 -13.21 -13.74
N ASP A 59 -7.55 -12.25 -14.38
CA ASP A 59 -6.84 -12.49 -15.63
C ASP A 59 -5.51 -13.18 -15.35
N ALA A 60 -5.42 -14.47 -15.70
CA ALA A 60 -4.23 -15.29 -15.45
C ALA A 60 -3.01 -14.85 -16.29
N GLU A 61 -3.21 -14.20 -17.43
CA GLU A 61 -2.11 -13.71 -18.28
C GLU A 61 -1.40 -12.50 -17.65
N THR A 62 -2.10 -11.81 -16.75
CA THR A 62 -1.56 -10.68 -15.98
C THR A 62 -0.96 -11.08 -14.63
N GLU A 63 -0.99 -12.38 -14.29
CA GLU A 63 -0.38 -12.89 -13.08
C GLU A 63 1.15 -12.87 -13.22
N MET A 64 1.81 -11.96 -12.49
CA MET A 64 3.25 -11.82 -12.58
C MET A 64 3.93 -11.43 -11.26
N PRO A 65 5.16 -11.94 -11.02
CA PRO A 65 5.99 -11.48 -9.93
C PRO A 65 6.74 -10.19 -10.32
N VAL A 66 6.69 -9.19 -9.45
CA VAL A 66 7.42 -7.93 -9.57
C VAL A 66 8.44 -7.85 -8.44
N THR A 67 9.71 -7.75 -8.80
CA THR A 67 10.79 -7.52 -7.82
C THR A 67 10.87 -6.02 -7.50
N VAL A 68 10.79 -5.66 -6.23
CA VAL A 68 10.96 -4.30 -5.72
C VAL A 68 12.11 -4.31 -4.71
N HIS A 69 13.18 -3.57 -5.00
CA HIS A 69 14.30 -3.42 -4.06
C HIS A 69 14.01 -2.36 -3.01
N ASP A 70 14.65 -2.46 -1.83
CA ASP A 70 14.44 -1.51 -0.74
C ASP A 70 14.79 -0.06 -1.11
N ASN A 71 15.87 0.14 -1.87
CA ASN A 71 16.29 1.47 -2.30
C ASN A 71 15.27 2.10 -3.27
N GLU A 72 14.76 1.31 -4.21
CA GLU A 72 13.72 1.70 -5.15
C GLU A 72 12.42 2.03 -4.40
N PHE A 73 12.03 1.20 -3.43
CA PHE A 73 10.83 1.45 -2.65
C PHE A 73 10.93 2.73 -1.82
N ARG A 74 12.10 3.02 -1.24
CA ARG A 74 12.34 4.28 -0.52
C ARG A 74 12.28 5.49 -1.46
N ALA A 75 12.89 5.40 -2.64
CA ALA A 75 12.81 6.46 -3.65
C ALA A 75 11.36 6.70 -4.09
N PHE A 76 10.58 5.62 -4.28
CA PHE A 76 9.16 5.69 -4.57
C PHE A 76 8.36 6.38 -3.46
N GLN A 77 8.61 6.04 -2.19
CA GLN A 77 7.94 6.68 -1.04
C GLN A 77 8.17 8.19 -1.06
N LEU A 78 9.41 8.64 -1.25
CA LEU A 78 9.73 10.08 -1.31
C LEU A 78 9.04 10.78 -2.48
N ALA A 79 9.02 10.17 -3.67
CA ALA A 79 8.31 10.70 -4.82
C ALA A 79 6.79 10.79 -4.55
N TRP A 80 6.21 9.75 -3.95
CA TRP A 80 4.79 9.72 -3.58
C TRP A 80 4.44 10.78 -2.53
N GLU A 81 5.30 11.00 -1.54
CA GLU A 81 5.11 12.08 -0.55
C GLU A 81 5.14 13.45 -1.22
N ALA A 82 6.05 13.67 -2.18
CA ALA A 82 6.12 14.91 -2.94
C ALA A 82 4.90 15.13 -3.85
N GLU A 83 4.41 14.06 -4.50
CA GLU A 83 3.21 14.09 -5.36
C GLU A 83 1.93 14.38 -4.57
N THR A 84 1.76 13.74 -3.41
CA THR A 84 0.50 13.76 -2.66
C THR A 84 0.47 14.79 -1.54
N GLY A 85 1.63 15.23 -1.07
CA GLY A 85 1.74 16.05 0.14
C GLY A 85 1.32 15.30 1.42
N LEU A 86 1.27 13.97 1.39
CA LEU A 86 0.90 13.11 2.52
C LEU A 86 2.10 12.32 3.01
N CYS A 87 2.19 12.07 4.31
CA CYS A 87 3.21 11.20 4.88
C CYS A 87 3.03 9.74 4.40
N HIS A 88 4.06 9.11 3.84
CA HIS A 88 4.01 7.73 3.33
C HIS A 88 3.65 6.70 4.40
N ARG A 89 3.99 6.98 5.67
CA ARG A 89 3.80 6.04 6.78
C ARG A 89 2.35 5.98 7.26
N CYS A 90 1.70 7.13 7.41
CA CYS A 90 0.32 7.22 7.94
C CYS A 90 -0.71 7.64 6.90
N GLN A 91 -0.25 7.98 5.69
CA GLN A 91 -1.07 8.36 4.54
C GLN A 91 -2.03 9.52 4.87
N GLY A 92 -1.53 10.53 5.58
CA GLY A 92 -2.32 11.71 5.97
C GLY A 92 -3.08 11.59 7.28
N THR A 93 -3.20 10.40 7.87
CA THR A 93 -4.02 10.23 9.09
C THR A 93 -3.37 10.75 10.37
N GLY A 94 -2.04 10.95 10.36
CA GLY A 94 -1.26 11.33 11.55
C GLY A 94 -1.11 10.19 12.58
N LYS A 95 -1.76 9.04 12.38
CA LYS A 95 -1.79 7.93 13.33
C LYS A 95 -1.33 6.64 12.68
N VAL A 96 -0.70 5.78 13.45
CA VAL A 96 -0.29 4.43 13.03
C VAL A 96 -0.79 3.40 14.04
N ILE A 97 -1.05 2.19 13.57
CA ILE A 97 -1.47 1.09 14.46
C ILE A 97 -0.33 0.81 15.45
N LYS A 98 -0.66 0.84 16.74
CA LYS A 98 0.25 0.50 17.83
C LYS A 98 0.17 -0.98 18.14
N SER A 99 -1.04 -1.49 18.31
CA SER A 99 -1.31 -2.90 18.57
C SER A 99 -2.73 -3.26 18.11
N TRP A 100 -2.97 -4.56 17.99
CA TRP A 100 -4.30 -5.11 17.83
C TRP A 100 -4.50 -6.23 18.85
N SER A 101 -5.62 -6.20 19.57
CA SER A 101 -6.05 -7.29 20.44
C SER A 101 -7.51 -7.66 20.13
N VAL A 102 -7.89 -8.90 20.42
CA VAL A 102 -9.28 -9.37 20.24
C VAL A 102 -10.22 -8.62 21.19
N THR A 103 -9.74 -8.25 22.38
CA THR A 103 -10.51 -7.61 23.44
C THR A 103 -10.68 -6.11 23.23
N ASP A 104 -9.59 -5.41 22.91
CA ASP A 104 -9.54 -3.94 22.90
C ASP A 104 -9.58 -3.37 21.47
N GLY A 105 -9.53 -4.25 20.46
CA GLY A 105 -9.48 -3.88 19.06
C GLY A 105 -8.14 -3.27 18.65
N THR A 106 -8.18 -2.42 17.63
CA THR A 106 -6.99 -1.73 17.11
C THR A 106 -6.69 -0.48 17.93
N THR A 107 -5.54 -0.43 18.58
CA THR A 107 -5.05 0.79 19.22
C THR A 107 -4.11 1.56 18.29
N TYR A 108 -4.13 2.88 18.39
CA TYR A 108 -3.34 3.77 17.54
C TYR A 108 -2.37 4.62 18.37
N ARG A 109 -1.21 4.92 17.81
CA ARG A 109 -0.27 5.92 18.31
C ARG A 109 -0.06 7.00 17.26
N GLU A 110 0.53 8.11 17.66
CA GLU A 110 0.99 9.13 16.73
C GLU A 110 2.06 8.56 15.78
N CYS A 111 2.00 9.00 14.53
CA CYS A 111 3.00 8.64 13.54
C CYS A 111 4.34 9.26 13.93
N ASP A 112 5.36 8.42 14.08
CA ASP A 112 6.75 8.80 14.38
C ASP A 112 7.44 9.52 13.21
N VAL A 113 6.98 9.29 11.99
CA VAL A 113 7.53 9.96 10.81
C VAL A 113 7.03 11.40 10.71
N CYS A 114 5.74 11.68 10.87
CA CYS A 114 5.23 13.04 10.71
C CYS A 114 4.88 13.75 12.03
N SER A 115 5.19 13.12 13.16
CA SER A 115 4.82 13.60 14.51
C SER A 115 3.34 13.97 14.60
N GLY A 116 2.46 13.12 14.08
CA GLY A 116 1.01 13.35 14.14
C GLY A 116 0.42 14.27 13.07
N THR A 117 1.21 14.97 12.26
CA THR A 117 0.67 16.00 11.34
C THR A 117 0.01 15.44 10.08
N GLY A 118 0.33 14.20 9.71
CA GLY A 118 -0.09 13.62 8.44
C GLY A 118 0.70 14.11 7.22
N LYS A 119 1.61 15.07 7.36
CA LYS A 119 2.38 15.68 6.27
C LYS A 119 3.81 15.11 6.17
N PRO A 120 4.45 15.13 4.99
CA PRO A 120 5.85 14.71 4.82
C PRO A 120 6.79 15.54 5.70
N LYS A 121 7.85 14.94 6.26
CA LYS A 121 8.85 15.67 7.06
C LYS A 121 9.47 16.84 6.30
N ALA A 122 9.77 16.66 5.02
CA ALA A 122 10.36 17.71 4.18
C ALA A 122 9.48 18.97 4.08
N SER A 123 8.16 18.84 4.26
CA SER A 123 7.23 19.99 4.26
C SER A 123 7.12 20.70 5.62
N GLN A 124 7.73 20.15 6.68
CA GLN A 124 7.67 20.71 8.03
C GLN A 124 8.87 21.62 8.36
N GLU A 125 9.97 21.55 7.60
CA GLU A 125 11.15 22.40 7.79
C GLU A 125 11.05 23.77 7.09
N THR A 126 9.97 24.02 6.35
CA THR A 126 9.76 25.28 5.59
C THR A 126 8.81 26.27 6.27
N ALA A 127 8.48 26.07 7.56
CA ALA A 127 7.56 26.91 8.33
C ALA A 127 8.25 27.62 9.50
#